data_AF-A0A3Q1BQB4-F1
#
_entry.id   AF-A0A3Q1BQB4-F1
#
_cell.length_a   1.000
_cell.length_b   1.000
_cell.length_c   1.000
_cell.angle_alpha   90.00
_cell.angle_beta   90.00
_cell.angle_gamma   90.00
#
_symmetry.space_group_name_H-M   'P 1'
#
loop_
_entity.id
_entity.type
_entity.pdbx_description
1 polymer ?
#
loop_
_entity_poly.entity_id
_entity_poly.type
_entity_poly.pdbx_seq_one_letter_code
_entity_poly.pdbx_strand_id
1 'polypeptide(L)'
;MEDGYQNRTAFIKGAKDIAKEVKRQASKKVGRSVDRMSDEYSKRSYSRFEEDDDDDYPMQGSQDGGYYRGDSQAANDDEGGHSDSTEGHDEDDEIYEGEYQGIPRADSGKGSLAGGPGSVRAGAQQFRDVGVSEAERRKDQEELAQQYETILQECGHGKFQWTLYFVLGLALMADGVEIFVVGFVLPSAEKDMCLSEPNKSMLGLIVYFGMMVGAFLWGALADRIGRRQSLLISLSINSIFSFFSSFVQGYSTFLFCRLLSGVGIGGSIPIVFSYYSEFLSQEKRGEHLSWLCMFWMIGGIYASAMAWAIIPHYGWSFQMGSAYQFHSWRVFVLVCAFPSVAAIAALNAMPESPRFYLENGKHDEGWMILKQVHDTNMRAKGYPERVFTVTTIKTVKQMDELVDTGTDTPVWQRYRLKIMSLSQQIRNNILACFSPEYKRTTFMLMAVWFTMSFSYYGLTVWFPDMIKYIQKQEYESRTKTLTKEQVGHVTFNFTLENQVHRQGHFFNVK
;
A
#
# COMPACT_ATOMS: atom_id res chain seq x y z
N MET A 1 16.52 8.62 -62.95
CA MET A 1 16.67 8.48 -61.48
C MET A 1 15.44 8.96 -60.70
N GLU A 2 14.40 9.49 -61.35
CA GLU A 2 13.22 10.03 -60.66
C GLU A 2 12.12 8.99 -60.36
N ASP A 3 11.98 7.93 -61.17
CA ASP A 3 10.93 6.90 -60.97
C ASP A 3 11.11 6.05 -59.70
N GLY A 4 12.35 5.88 -59.24
CA GLY A 4 12.65 5.15 -57.99
C GLY A 4 12.29 5.92 -56.73
N TYR A 5 12.26 7.25 -56.80
CA TYR A 5 11.95 8.11 -55.65
C TYR A 5 10.43 8.21 -55.43
N GLN A 6 9.65 8.32 -56.51
CA GLN A 6 8.18 8.35 -56.43
C GLN A 6 7.60 7.04 -55.89
N ASN A 7 8.16 5.89 -56.29
CA ASN A 7 7.72 4.58 -55.79
C ASN A 7 8.00 4.38 -54.29
N ARG A 8 9.12 4.89 -53.76
CA ARG A 8 9.42 4.85 -52.32
C ARG A 8 8.46 5.72 -51.51
N THR A 9 8.12 6.91 -52.00
CA THR A 9 7.14 7.78 -51.33
C THR A 9 5.72 7.20 -51.35
N ALA A 10 5.32 6.53 -52.44
CA ALA A 10 4.03 5.85 -52.53
C ALA A 10 3.94 4.66 -51.57
N PHE A 11 5.02 3.87 -51.46
CA PHE A 11 5.10 2.74 -50.53
C PHE A 11 5.04 3.20 -49.06
N ILE A 12 5.79 4.25 -48.71
CA ILE A 12 5.79 4.81 -47.34
C ILE A 12 4.40 5.39 -46.99
N LYS A 13 3.71 6.00 -47.95
CA LYS A 13 2.35 6.51 -47.75
C LYS A 13 1.34 5.38 -47.55
N GLY A 14 1.41 4.32 -48.37
CA GLY A 14 0.57 3.13 -48.22
C GLY A 14 0.79 2.40 -46.89
N ALA A 15 2.04 2.24 -46.45
CA ALA A 15 2.35 1.66 -45.15
C ALA A 15 1.79 2.48 -43.97
N LYS A 16 1.82 3.82 -44.09
CA LYS A 16 1.29 4.73 -43.07
C LYS A 16 -0.24 4.70 -42.99
N ASP A 17 -0.91 4.57 -44.14
CA ASP A 17 -2.37 4.44 -44.19
C ASP A 17 -2.83 3.07 -43.65
N ILE A 18 -2.10 1.99 -43.94
CA ILE A 18 -2.37 0.66 -43.35
C ILE A 18 -2.18 0.69 -41.83
N ALA A 19 -1.10 1.30 -41.32
CA ALA A 19 -0.88 1.41 -39.88
C ALA A 19 -1.98 2.24 -39.18
N LYS A 20 -2.50 3.28 -39.84
CA LYS A 20 -3.59 4.10 -39.34
C LYS A 20 -4.91 3.33 -39.29
N GLU A 21 -5.19 2.51 -40.30
CA GLU A 21 -6.39 1.67 -40.34
C GLU A 21 -6.30 0.52 -39.33
N VAL A 22 -5.13 -0.11 -39.15
CA VAL A 22 -4.91 -1.11 -38.09
C VAL A 22 -5.10 -0.50 -36.70
N LYS A 23 -4.58 0.71 -36.46
CA LYS A 23 -4.81 1.42 -35.19
C LYS A 23 -6.29 1.74 -34.97
N ARG A 24 -7.02 2.11 -36.02
CA ARG A 24 -8.47 2.38 -35.96
C ARG A 24 -9.27 1.11 -35.67
N GLN A 25 -8.94 -0.01 -36.31
CA GLN A 25 -9.58 -1.30 -36.05
C GLN A 25 -9.25 -1.85 -34.66
N ALA A 26 -8.00 -1.70 -34.21
CA ALA A 26 -7.60 -2.07 -32.85
C ALA A 26 -8.36 -1.25 -31.80
N SER A 27 -8.46 0.06 -31.97
CA SER A 27 -9.23 0.94 -31.08
C SER A 27 -10.73 0.59 -31.07
N LYS A 28 -11.31 0.25 -32.24
CA LYS A 28 -12.72 -0.17 -32.34
C LYS A 28 -12.97 -1.55 -31.71
N LYS A 29 -11.99 -2.45 -31.76
CA LYS A 29 -12.06 -3.79 -31.15
C LYS A 29 -11.89 -3.72 -29.63
N VAL A 30 -11.01 -2.83 -29.14
CA VAL A 30 -10.83 -2.52 -27.73
C VAL A 30 -12.08 -1.85 -27.15
N GLY A 31 -12.66 -0.86 -27.84
CA GLY A 31 -13.92 -0.23 -27.44
C GLY A 31 -15.06 -1.25 -27.29
N ARG A 32 -15.25 -2.12 -28.29
CA ARG A 32 -16.24 -3.21 -28.22
C ARG A 32 -15.99 -4.22 -27.10
N SER A 33 -14.74 -4.51 -26.74
CA SER A 33 -14.44 -5.41 -25.62
C SER A 33 -14.68 -4.74 -24.26
N VAL A 34 -14.43 -3.44 -24.15
CA VAL A 34 -14.69 -2.65 -22.94
C VAL A 34 -16.20 -2.49 -22.73
N ASP A 35 -16.95 -2.15 -23.79
CA ASP A 35 -18.42 -2.08 -23.74
C ASP A 35 -19.04 -3.43 -23.36
N ARG A 36 -18.51 -4.53 -23.92
CA ARG A 36 -18.99 -5.89 -23.58
C ARG A 36 -18.64 -6.31 -22.15
N MET A 37 -17.48 -5.92 -21.62
CA MET A 37 -17.13 -6.15 -20.21
C MET A 37 -18.00 -5.29 -19.27
N SER A 38 -18.31 -4.06 -19.66
CA SER A 38 -19.21 -3.19 -18.90
C SER A 38 -20.64 -3.75 -18.87
N ASP A 39 -21.16 -4.22 -20.00
CA ASP A 39 -22.49 -4.85 -20.08
C ASP A 39 -22.57 -6.18 -19.32
N GLU A 40 -21.54 -7.03 -19.38
CA GLU A 40 -21.49 -8.27 -18.60
C GLU A 40 -21.36 -8.01 -17.09
N TYR A 41 -20.70 -6.92 -16.68
CA TYR A 41 -20.60 -6.51 -15.28
C TYR A 41 -21.92 -5.93 -14.76
N SER A 42 -22.57 -5.05 -15.53
CA SER A 42 -23.90 -4.52 -15.20
C SER A 42 -24.95 -5.63 -15.11
N LYS A 43 -24.92 -6.62 -16.03
CA LYS A 43 -25.81 -7.78 -15.96
C LYS A 43 -25.55 -8.68 -14.77
N ARG A 44 -24.28 -8.92 -14.41
CA ARG A 44 -23.93 -9.68 -13.19
C ARG A 44 -24.28 -8.96 -11.90
N SER A 45 -24.25 -7.62 -11.92
CA SER A 45 -24.68 -6.81 -10.80
C SER A 45 -26.20 -6.94 -10.61
N TYR A 46 -26.97 -6.78 -11.68
CA TYR A 46 -28.44 -6.91 -11.62
C TYR A 46 -28.91 -8.32 -11.28
N SER A 47 -28.29 -9.37 -11.84
CA SER A 47 -28.66 -10.75 -11.52
C SER A 47 -28.35 -11.14 -10.07
N ARG A 48 -27.34 -10.49 -9.44
CA ARG A 48 -27.04 -10.69 -8.02
C ARG A 48 -28.07 -10.03 -7.10
N PHE A 49 -28.72 -8.96 -7.55
CA PHE A 49 -29.81 -8.32 -6.79
C PHE A 49 -31.14 -9.09 -6.93
N GLU A 50 -31.42 -9.72 -8.09
CA GLU A 50 -32.63 -10.55 -8.24
C GLU A 50 -32.51 -11.91 -7.53
N GLU A 51 -31.32 -12.51 -7.42
CA GLU A 51 -31.14 -13.78 -6.70
C GLU A 51 -31.27 -13.64 -5.16
N ASP A 52 -31.15 -12.44 -4.60
CA ASP A 52 -31.25 -12.19 -3.14
C ASP A 52 -32.69 -11.87 -2.66
N ASP A 53 -33.65 -11.63 -3.58
CA ASP A 53 -35.05 -11.32 -3.25
C ASP A 53 -35.98 -12.57 -3.29
N ASP A 54 -35.50 -13.72 -3.76
CA ASP A 54 -36.31 -14.92 -4.05
C ASP A 54 -35.97 -16.18 -3.20
N ASP A 55 -35.49 -16.02 -1.96
CA ASP A 55 -35.25 -17.15 -1.04
C ASP A 55 -36.30 -17.24 0.12
N ASP A 56 -37.32 -18.06 -0.13
CA ASP A 56 -38.08 -18.94 0.79
C ASP A 56 -38.55 -18.43 2.18
N TYR A 57 -39.84 -18.09 2.27
CA TYR A 57 -40.62 -18.21 3.52
C TYR A 57 -41.36 -19.56 3.55
N PRO A 58 -41.13 -20.45 4.55
CA PRO A 58 -41.92 -21.66 4.68
C PRO A 58 -43.31 -21.34 5.26
N MET A 59 -44.33 -21.36 4.40
CA MET A 59 -45.74 -21.34 4.80
C MET A 59 -46.14 -22.68 5.43
N GLN A 60 -46.40 -22.65 6.73
CA GLN A 60 -46.91 -23.80 7.48
C GLN A 60 -48.41 -23.97 7.23
N GLY A 61 -48.77 -25.05 6.54
CA GLY A 61 -50.15 -25.40 6.24
C GLY A 61 -50.97 -25.69 7.49
N SER A 62 -52.13 -25.05 7.58
CA SER A 62 -53.25 -25.50 8.40
C SER A 62 -54.51 -25.47 7.54
N GLN A 63 -55.12 -26.64 7.39
CA GLN A 63 -56.45 -26.83 6.83
C GLN A 63 -57.48 -26.20 7.77
N ASP A 64 -58.30 -25.25 7.30
CA ASP A 64 -59.75 -25.36 7.49
C ASP A 64 -60.54 -24.41 6.59
N GLY A 65 -61.71 -24.90 6.15
CA GLY A 65 -62.47 -24.38 5.02
C GLY A 65 -63.25 -23.09 5.23
N GLY A 66 -63.82 -22.59 4.13
CA GLY A 66 -64.79 -21.48 4.16
C GLY A 66 -65.05 -20.87 2.79
N TYR A 67 -66.27 -21.04 2.31
CA TYR A 67 -66.83 -20.46 1.08
C TYR A 67 -66.83 -18.92 1.09
N TYR A 68 -66.62 -18.26 -0.05
CA TYR A 68 -67.61 -17.41 -0.73
C TYR A 68 -67.08 -16.83 -2.06
N ARG A 69 -68.01 -16.67 -3.00
CA ARG A 69 -67.91 -16.23 -4.40
C ARG A 69 -68.81 -14.99 -4.56
N GLY A 70 -68.44 -14.04 -5.43
CA GLY A 70 -69.27 -12.91 -5.89
C GLY A 70 -68.45 -11.63 -5.99
N ASP A 71 -67.88 -11.18 -7.13
CA ASP A 71 -68.45 -10.72 -8.41
C ASP A 71 -69.12 -9.32 -8.34
N SER A 72 -68.71 -8.43 -9.27
CA SER A 72 -69.33 -7.15 -9.72
C SER A 72 -69.41 -5.96 -8.73
N GLN A 73 -69.42 -4.66 -9.06
CA GLN A 73 -69.16 -3.83 -10.25
C GLN A 73 -69.31 -2.35 -9.82
N ALA A 74 -68.76 -1.44 -10.62
CA ALA A 74 -68.67 0.02 -10.50
C ALA A 74 -69.96 0.80 -10.14
N ALA A 75 -69.78 2.00 -9.53
CA ALA A 75 -70.52 3.23 -9.86
C ALA A 75 -69.89 4.48 -9.22
N ASN A 76 -69.89 5.56 -10.00
CA ASN A 76 -69.44 6.92 -9.72
C ASN A 76 -70.39 7.70 -8.78
N ASP A 77 -69.91 8.79 -8.17
CA ASP A 77 -70.31 10.18 -8.50
C ASP A 77 -69.94 11.18 -7.37
N ASP A 78 -69.13 12.16 -7.77
CA ASP A 78 -69.18 13.62 -7.55
C ASP A 78 -69.38 14.35 -6.19
N GLU A 79 -68.51 15.37 -6.09
CA GLU A 79 -68.69 16.75 -5.60
C GLU A 79 -68.84 17.09 -4.10
N GLY A 80 -67.89 17.91 -3.63
CA GLY A 80 -68.22 19.20 -3.00
C GLY A 80 -67.65 19.49 -1.61
N GLY A 81 -66.87 20.58 -1.50
CA GLY A 81 -67.04 21.52 -0.38
C GLY A 81 -65.94 21.60 0.67
N HIS A 82 -65.19 22.71 0.61
CA HIS A 82 -64.30 23.31 1.61
C HIS A 82 -64.88 23.40 3.05
N SER A 83 -64.02 23.21 4.07
CA SER A 83 -63.93 23.97 5.35
C SER A 83 -62.90 23.28 6.26
N ASP A 84 -61.68 23.78 6.38
CA ASP A 84 -61.20 24.55 7.53
C ASP A 84 -61.58 23.95 8.90
N SER A 85 -60.61 23.27 9.52
CA SER A 85 -60.56 22.98 10.96
C SER A 85 -59.10 22.69 11.32
N THR A 86 -58.44 23.75 11.77
CA THR A 86 -57.23 23.72 12.58
C THR A 86 -57.50 23.02 13.91
N GLU A 87 -56.84 21.89 14.15
CA GLU A 87 -56.68 21.32 15.49
C GLU A 87 -55.22 20.91 15.65
N GLY A 88 -54.50 21.69 16.46
CA GLY A 88 -53.13 21.40 16.85
C GLY A 88 -53.10 20.25 17.83
N HIS A 89 -52.23 19.28 17.57
CA HIS A 89 -51.80 18.31 18.56
C HIS A 89 -50.31 18.57 18.82
N ASP A 90 -50.05 19.24 19.94
CA ASP A 90 -48.79 19.14 20.67
C ASP A 90 -48.77 17.75 21.31
N GLU A 91 -47.78 16.92 20.96
CA GLU A 91 -47.47 15.73 21.76
C GLU A 91 -45.97 15.73 22.10
N ASP A 92 -45.78 15.84 23.41
CA ASP A 92 -44.58 15.91 24.22
C ASP A 92 -43.56 14.78 24.01
N ASP A 93 -42.29 15.13 24.19
CA ASP A 93 -41.24 14.37 24.87
C ASP A 93 -41.42 12.83 24.98
N GLU A 94 -41.05 12.09 23.92
CA GLU A 94 -40.71 10.67 24.06
C GLU A 94 -39.33 10.54 24.72
N ILE A 95 -39.37 10.46 26.06
CA ILE A 95 -38.29 9.95 26.90
C ILE A 95 -37.92 8.55 26.42
N TYR A 96 -36.71 8.43 25.85
CA TYR A 96 -36.11 7.17 25.46
C TYR A 96 -35.90 6.28 26.71
N GLU A 97 -36.76 5.27 26.89
CA GLU A 97 -36.51 4.19 27.84
C GLU A 97 -35.42 3.27 27.28
N GLY A 98 -34.17 3.55 27.66
CA GLY A 98 -33.07 2.62 27.43
C GLY A 98 -33.30 1.33 28.22
N GLU A 99 -33.53 0.21 27.54
CA GLU A 99 -33.47 -1.11 28.15
C GLU A 99 -32.08 -1.32 28.77
N TYR A 100 -32.04 -1.28 30.10
CA TYR A 100 -30.84 -1.50 30.89
C TYR A 100 -30.45 -2.98 30.82
N GLN A 101 -29.53 -3.36 29.92
CA GLN A 101 -28.90 -4.68 29.97
C GLN A 101 -28.01 -4.77 31.22
N GLY A 102 -28.57 -5.40 32.26
CA GLY A 102 -27.94 -5.55 33.56
C GLY A 102 -26.55 -6.23 33.49
N ILE A 103 -25.62 -5.71 34.30
CA ILE A 103 -24.27 -6.23 34.50
C ILE A 103 -24.37 -7.69 34.99
N PRO A 104 -23.69 -8.67 34.37
CA PRO A 104 -23.61 -10.03 34.92
C PRO A 104 -22.85 -10.00 36.25
N ARG A 105 -23.55 -10.24 37.37
CA ARG A 105 -22.90 -10.47 38.67
C ARG A 105 -22.11 -11.78 38.62
N ALA A 106 -20.86 -11.75 39.05
CA ALA A 106 -19.88 -12.83 38.98
C ALA A 106 -20.11 -14.01 39.95
N ASP A 107 -21.35 -14.31 40.37
CA ASP A 107 -21.63 -15.36 41.37
C ASP A 107 -22.57 -16.48 40.90
N SER A 108 -22.88 -16.55 39.60
CA SER A 108 -23.63 -17.68 39.00
C SER A 108 -22.71 -18.82 38.54
N GLY A 109 -21.62 -19.07 39.28
CA GLY A 109 -20.61 -20.09 38.97
C GLY A 109 -20.93 -21.52 39.43
N LYS A 110 -22.10 -21.79 40.03
CA LYS A 110 -22.46 -23.13 40.51
C LYS A 110 -23.94 -23.43 40.31
N GLY A 111 -24.32 -23.84 39.10
CA GLY A 111 -25.68 -24.32 38.87
C GLY A 111 -26.11 -24.49 37.41
N SER A 112 -25.22 -24.90 36.50
CA SER A 112 -25.65 -25.24 35.13
C SER A 112 -24.87 -26.41 34.57
N LEU A 113 -25.12 -27.58 35.14
CA LEU A 113 -24.90 -28.89 34.52
C LEU A 113 -26.26 -29.58 34.31
N ALA A 114 -27.20 -28.86 33.69
CA ALA A 114 -28.44 -29.44 33.18
C ALA A 114 -28.62 -28.97 31.73
N GLY A 115 -28.19 -29.81 30.79
CA GLY A 115 -28.40 -29.61 29.36
C GLY A 115 -29.88 -29.75 29.02
N GLY A 116 -30.62 -28.64 29.07
CA GLY A 116 -31.96 -28.53 28.53
C GLY A 116 -31.93 -27.93 27.11
N PRO A 117 -32.87 -28.29 26.22
CA PRO A 117 -32.93 -27.79 24.84
C PRO A 117 -33.05 -26.25 24.71
N GLY A 118 -33.35 -25.54 25.80
CA GLY A 118 -33.37 -24.07 25.85
C GLY A 118 -31.99 -23.40 25.84
N SER A 119 -30.93 -24.03 26.36
CA SER A 119 -29.59 -23.42 26.38
C SER A 119 -28.90 -23.45 25.01
N VAL A 120 -29.17 -24.50 24.23
CA VAL A 120 -28.72 -24.61 22.83
C VAL A 120 -29.47 -23.61 21.95
N ARG A 121 -30.76 -23.37 22.22
CA ARG A 121 -31.58 -22.42 21.49
C ARG A 121 -31.17 -20.98 21.76
N ALA A 122 -30.88 -20.61 23.01
CA ALA A 122 -30.38 -19.28 23.37
C ALA A 122 -29.00 -19.00 22.74
N GLY A 123 -28.08 -19.96 22.76
CA GLY A 123 -26.80 -19.83 22.06
C GLY A 123 -26.96 -19.71 20.54
N ALA A 124 -27.82 -20.54 19.93
CA ALA A 124 -28.08 -20.48 18.49
C ALA A 124 -28.76 -19.17 18.06
N GLN A 125 -29.62 -18.60 18.90
CA GLN A 125 -30.25 -17.30 18.66
C GLN A 125 -29.23 -16.17 18.79
N GLN A 126 -28.35 -16.23 19.78
CA GLN A 126 -27.25 -15.27 19.94
C GLN A 126 -26.24 -15.32 18.78
N PHE A 127 -25.89 -16.50 18.27
CA PHE A 127 -25.06 -16.64 17.07
C PHE A 127 -25.77 -16.18 15.78
N ARG A 128 -27.09 -16.38 15.70
CA ARG A 128 -27.90 -15.91 14.57
C ARG A 128 -28.05 -14.40 14.56
N ASP A 129 -28.29 -13.77 15.71
CA ASP A 129 -28.39 -12.31 15.85
C ASP A 129 -27.05 -11.62 15.58
N VAL A 130 -25.92 -12.23 15.99
CA VAL A 130 -24.58 -11.74 15.63
C VAL A 130 -24.33 -11.84 14.12
N GLY A 131 -24.71 -12.96 13.49
CA GLY A 131 -24.57 -13.13 12.04
C GLY A 131 -25.42 -12.17 11.21
N VAL A 132 -26.64 -11.88 11.66
CA VAL A 132 -27.53 -10.88 11.04
C VAL A 132 -26.96 -9.46 11.21
N SER A 133 -26.46 -9.12 12.41
CA SER A 133 -25.80 -7.85 12.67
C SER A 133 -24.52 -7.66 11.83
N GLU A 134 -23.72 -8.71 11.64
CA GLU A 134 -22.54 -8.65 10.78
C GLU A 134 -22.89 -8.49 9.29
N ALA A 135 -23.98 -9.11 8.82
CA ALA A 135 -24.45 -8.98 7.45
C ALA A 135 -25.00 -7.58 7.14
N GLU A 136 -25.80 -7.00 8.04
CA GLU A 136 -26.29 -5.62 7.92
C GLU A 136 -25.13 -4.62 7.90
N ARG A 137 -24.11 -4.83 8.74
CA ARG A 137 -22.91 -3.98 8.75
C ARG A 137 -22.12 -4.04 7.46
N ARG A 138 -22.05 -5.21 6.82
CA ARG A 138 -21.41 -5.35 5.50
C ARG A 138 -22.18 -4.57 4.44
N LYS A 139 -23.51 -4.66 4.44
CA LYS A 139 -24.36 -3.87 3.54
C LYS A 139 -24.17 -2.36 3.75
N ASP A 140 -24.16 -1.89 5.00
CA ASP A 140 -23.90 -0.47 5.32
C ASP A 140 -22.50 -0.01 4.89
N GLN A 141 -21.48 -0.87 5.02
CA GLN A 141 -20.12 -0.58 4.53
C GLN A 141 -20.06 -0.50 3.00
N GLU A 142 -20.79 -1.37 2.30
CA GLU A 142 -20.87 -1.36 0.84
C GLU A 142 -21.63 -0.13 0.33
N GLU A 143 -22.75 0.24 0.95
CA GLU A 143 -23.49 1.47 0.66
C GLU A 143 -22.60 2.71 0.86
N LEU A 144 -21.89 2.78 2.00
CA LEU A 144 -20.96 3.87 2.30
C LEU A 144 -19.85 3.97 1.23
N ALA A 145 -19.29 2.83 0.81
CA ALA A 145 -18.27 2.80 -0.23
C ALA A 145 -18.80 3.32 -1.58
N GLN A 146 -20.04 2.99 -1.95
CA GLN A 146 -20.66 3.47 -3.19
C GLN A 146 -20.98 4.97 -3.15
N GLN A 147 -21.50 5.47 -2.02
CA GLN A 147 -21.71 6.90 -1.80
C GLN A 147 -20.39 7.67 -1.90
N TYR A 148 -19.34 7.13 -1.26
CA TYR A 148 -18.01 7.73 -1.28
C TYR A 148 -17.44 7.83 -2.70
N GLU A 149 -17.53 6.77 -3.51
CA GLU A 149 -17.07 6.79 -4.90
C GLU A 149 -17.82 7.83 -5.74
N THR A 150 -19.12 7.97 -5.53
CA THR A 150 -19.95 8.98 -6.21
C THR A 150 -19.48 10.40 -5.87
N ILE A 151 -19.25 10.69 -4.58
CA ILE A 151 -18.72 11.99 -4.13
C ILE A 151 -17.33 12.26 -4.72
N LEU A 152 -16.48 11.25 -4.79
CA LEU A 152 -15.12 11.40 -5.34
C LEU A 152 -15.14 11.68 -6.85
N GLN A 153 -16.11 11.10 -7.58
CA GLN A 153 -16.37 11.43 -8.99
C GLN A 153 -16.83 12.88 -9.16
N GLU A 154 -17.71 13.37 -8.29
CA GLU A 154 -18.18 14.76 -8.28
C GLU A 154 -17.06 15.77 -7.96
N CYS A 155 -16.20 15.44 -6.99
CA CYS A 155 -15.00 16.24 -6.66
C CYS A 155 -14.07 16.41 -7.87
N GLY A 156 -14.07 15.43 -8.77
CA GLY A 156 -13.28 15.39 -9.98
C GLY A 156 -11.77 15.36 -9.72
N HIS A 157 -11.01 15.12 -10.78
CA HIS A 157 -9.55 15.18 -10.72
C HIS A 157 -9.05 16.59 -11.04
N GLY A 158 -8.11 17.12 -10.23
CA GLY A 158 -7.60 18.49 -10.35
C GLY A 158 -6.26 18.71 -9.64
N LYS A 159 -5.99 19.95 -9.22
CA LYS A 159 -4.69 20.37 -8.65
C LYS A 159 -4.38 19.62 -7.36
N PHE A 160 -5.38 19.29 -6.55
CA PHE A 160 -5.16 18.60 -5.29
C PHE A 160 -4.54 17.21 -5.53
N GLN A 161 -5.11 16.41 -6.43
CA GLN A 161 -4.60 15.06 -6.72
C GLN A 161 -3.22 15.07 -7.36
N TRP A 162 -2.90 16.07 -8.20
CA TRP A 162 -1.55 16.24 -8.73
C TRP A 162 -0.54 16.64 -7.65
N THR A 163 -0.93 17.52 -6.73
CA THR A 163 -0.05 17.90 -5.61
C THR A 163 0.20 16.69 -4.71
N LEU A 164 -0.85 15.93 -4.39
CA LEU A 164 -0.75 14.68 -3.65
C LEU A 164 0.12 13.65 -4.37
N TYR A 165 -0.01 13.51 -5.69
CA TYR A 165 0.81 12.64 -6.52
C TYR A 165 2.31 12.96 -6.39
N PHE A 166 2.69 14.24 -6.46
CA PHE A 166 4.10 14.63 -6.30
C PHE A 166 4.60 14.42 -4.87
N VAL A 167 3.79 14.71 -3.84
CA VAL A 167 4.19 14.51 -2.44
C VAL A 167 4.40 13.03 -2.12
N LEU A 168 3.47 12.17 -2.55
CA LEU A 168 3.59 10.72 -2.38
C LEU A 168 4.64 10.11 -3.29
N GLY A 169 4.84 10.68 -4.48
CA GLY A 169 5.95 10.35 -5.36
C GLY A 169 7.31 10.62 -4.70
N LEU A 170 7.48 11.75 -4.00
CA LEU A 170 8.71 12.03 -3.25
C LEU A 170 8.94 11.03 -2.11
N ALA A 171 7.89 10.60 -1.41
CA ALA A 171 7.99 9.54 -0.40
C ALA A 171 8.45 8.21 -1.03
N LEU A 172 7.84 7.81 -2.15
CA LEU A 172 8.20 6.58 -2.85
C LEU A 172 9.60 6.65 -3.47
N MET A 173 10.01 7.84 -3.94
CA MET A 173 11.38 8.10 -4.39
C MET A 173 12.37 7.90 -3.24
N ALA A 174 12.08 8.44 -2.05
CA ALA A 174 12.94 8.28 -0.88
C ALA A 174 13.09 6.80 -0.48
N ASP A 175 11.99 6.04 -0.48
CA ASP A 175 12.03 4.60 -0.21
C ASP A 175 12.85 3.83 -1.24
N GLY A 176 12.69 4.16 -2.53
CA GLY A 176 13.50 3.61 -3.60
C GLY A 176 14.98 3.88 -3.39
N VAL A 177 15.35 5.12 -3.06
CA VAL A 177 16.74 5.52 -2.78
C VAL A 177 17.35 4.64 -1.69
N GLU A 178 16.68 4.48 -0.55
CA GLU A 178 17.23 3.70 0.58
C GLU A 178 17.48 2.24 0.24
N ILE A 179 16.62 1.60 -0.57
CA ILE A 179 16.84 0.22 -0.99
C ILE A 179 18.03 0.10 -1.96
N PHE A 180 18.15 1.02 -2.91
CA PHE A 180 19.28 1.00 -3.85
C PHE A 180 20.62 1.40 -3.20
N VAL A 181 20.60 2.25 -2.16
CA VAL A 181 21.80 2.68 -1.42
C VAL A 181 22.60 1.50 -0.87
N VAL A 182 21.92 0.46 -0.36
CA VAL A 182 22.58 -0.72 0.20
C VAL A 182 23.50 -1.38 -0.83
N GLY A 183 23.05 -1.47 -2.08
CA GLY A 183 23.83 -2.06 -3.18
C GLY A 183 25.10 -1.27 -3.51
N PHE A 184 25.05 0.06 -3.44
CA PHE A 184 26.20 0.94 -3.71
C PHE A 184 27.17 1.07 -2.54
N VAL A 185 26.66 0.99 -1.30
CA VAL A 185 27.47 1.08 -0.09
C VAL A 185 28.25 -0.22 0.16
N LEU A 186 27.68 -1.38 -0.18
CA LEU A 186 28.24 -2.70 0.13
C LEU A 186 29.74 -2.84 -0.21
N PRO A 187 30.24 -2.51 -1.43
CA PRO A 187 31.64 -2.72 -1.78
C PRO A 187 32.60 -1.79 -1.03
N SER A 188 32.14 -0.57 -0.73
CA SER A 188 32.94 0.42 0.01
C SER A 188 33.00 0.05 1.51
N ALA A 189 31.87 -0.37 2.08
CA ALA A 189 31.79 -0.82 3.47
C ALA A 189 32.59 -2.11 3.71
N GLU A 190 32.67 -3.01 2.72
CA GLU A 190 33.49 -4.23 2.77
C GLU A 190 34.97 -3.89 2.99
N LYS A 191 35.50 -2.91 2.24
CA LYS A 191 36.90 -2.47 2.32
C LYS A 191 37.21 -1.70 3.59
N ASP A 192 36.28 -0.85 4.03
CA ASP A 192 36.43 0.01 5.20
C ASP A 192 36.38 -0.78 6.52
N MET A 193 35.39 -1.67 6.66
CA MET A 193 35.14 -2.41 7.90
C MET A 193 35.74 -3.82 7.92
N CYS A 194 36.50 -4.20 6.88
CA CYS A 194 37.09 -5.54 6.70
C CYS A 194 36.08 -6.67 6.91
N LEU A 195 34.92 -6.58 6.23
CA LEU A 195 33.81 -7.52 6.44
C LEU A 195 34.12 -8.90 5.83
N SER A 196 33.74 -9.95 6.56
CA SER A 196 33.70 -11.31 6.03
C SER A 196 32.49 -11.50 5.09
N GLU A 197 32.56 -12.46 4.16
CA GLU A 197 31.46 -12.81 3.25
C GLU A 197 30.09 -13.03 3.95
N PRO A 198 29.98 -13.76 5.09
CA PRO A 198 28.69 -13.91 5.77
C PRO A 198 28.17 -12.58 6.35
N ASN A 199 29.04 -11.70 6.84
CA ASN A 199 28.64 -10.40 7.36
C ASN A 199 28.11 -9.50 6.23
N LYS A 200 28.79 -9.49 5.08
CA LYS A 200 28.32 -8.79 3.89
C LYS A 200 26.91 -9.21 3.47
N SER A 201 26.64 -10.52 3.41
CA SER A 201 25.30 -11.05 3.10
C SER A 201 24.25 -10.62 4.13
N MET A 202 24.62 -10.59 5.41
CA MET A 202 23.72 -10.15 6.48
C MET A 202 23.34 -8.67 6.35
N LEU A 203 24.25 -7.80 5.93
CA LEU A 203 23.96 -6.38 5.68
C LEU A 203 22.92 -6.17 4.55
N GLY A 204 22.96 -7.00 3.51
CA GLY A 204 21.95 -6.99 2.46
C GLY A 204 20.59 -7.50 2.95
N LEU A 205 20.58 -8.57 3.75
CA LEU A 205 19.35 -9.23 4.23
C LEU A 205 18.63 -8.45 5.34
N ILE A 206 19.35 -7.75 6.21
CA ILE A 206 18.77 -7.14 7.42
C ILE A 206 17.72 -6.06 7.08
N VAL A 207 17.89 -5.35 5.98
CA VAL A 207 16.94 -4.31 5.52
C VAL A 207 15.64 -4.95 5.07
N TYR A 208 15.70 -6.02 4.25
CA TYR A 208 14.51 -6.76 3.83
C TYR A 208 13.81 -7.47 5.00
N PHE A 209 14.59 -7.98 5.96
CA PHE A 209 14.02 -8.51 7.20
C PHE A 209 13.31 -7.42 8.00
N GLY A 210 13.90 -6.23 8.09
CA GLY A 210 13.26 -5.04 8.67
C GLY A 210 11.96 -4.68 7.94
N MET A 211 11.94 -4.67 6.61
CA MET A 211 10.75 -4.40 5.81
C MET A 211 9.63 -5.41 6.09
N MET A 212 9.96 -6.70 6.22
CA MET A 212 8.98 -7.73 6.60
C MET A 212 8.34 -7.42 7.96
N VAL A 213 9.15 -7.14 8.98
CA VAL A 213 8.66 -6.79 10.32
C VAL A 213 7.84 -5.50 10.28
N GLY A 214 8.31 -4.50 9.53
CA GLY A 214 7.63 -3.23 9.33
C GLY A 214 6.26 -3.38 8.69
N ALA A 215 6.13 -4.19 7.64
CA ALA A 215 4.85 -4.39 6.95
C ALA A 215 3.74 -4.88 7.89
N PHE A 216 4.06 -5.80 8.81
CA PHE A 216 3.10 -6.26 9.82
C PHE A 216 2.74 -5.19 10.86
N LEU A 217 3.72 -4.41 11.31
CA LEU A 217 3.50 -3.37 12.33
C LEU A 217 2.70 -2.19 11.76
N TRP A 218 3.09 -1.70 10.59
CA TRP A 218 2.50 -0.53 9.97
C TRP A 218 1.15 -0.79 9.32
N GLY A 219 0.88 -2.00 8.83
CA GLY A 219 -0.44 -2.36 8.31
C GLY A 219 -1.54 -2.14 9.36
N ALA A 220 -1.31 -2.63 10.58
CA ALA A 220 -2.20 -2.43 11.72
C ALA A 220 -2.34 -0.96 12.13
N LEU A 221 -1.20 -0.26 12.11
CA LEU A 221 -1.13 1.09 12.60
C LEU A 221 -1.81 2.08 11.64
N ALA A 222 -1.72 1.81 10.34
CA ALA A 222 -2.41 2.57 9.28
C ALA A 222 -3.92 2.55 9.43
N ASP A 223 -4.47 1.39 9.84
CA ASP A 223 -5.91 1.23 10.06
C ASP A 223 -6.39 1.95 11.33
N ARG A 224 -5.53 2.09 12.36
CA ARG A 224 -5.92 2.68 13.66
C ARG A 224 -5.62 4.18 13.79
N ILE A 225 -4.41 4.60 13.42
CA ILE A 225 -3.92 5.97 13.63
C ILE A 225 -4.26 6.85 12.40
N GLY A 226 -4.43 6.24 11.24
CA GLY A 226 -4.64 6.94 9.97
C GLY A 226 -3.48 6.71 9.02
N ARG A 227 -3.72 6.99 7.74
CA ARG A 227 -2.80 6.72 6.64
C ARG A 227 -1.67 7.75 6.60
N ARG A 228 -1.99 9.06 6.63
CA ARG A 228 -0.99 10.14 6.65
C ARG A 228 -0.14 10.07 7.91
N GLN A 229 -0.75 9.91 9.08
CA GLN A 229 0.01 9.88 10.32
C GLN A 229 0.95 8.65 10.38
N SER A 230 0.50 7.47 9.94
CA SER A 230 1.36 6.29 9.88
C SER A 230 2.49 6.46 8.86
N LEU A 231 2.22 7.10 7.72
CA LEU A 231 3.25 7.42 6.72
C LEU A 231 4.30 8.41 7.26
N LEU A 232 3.87 9.43 8.00
CA LEU A 232 4.78 10.40 8.61
C LEU A 232 5.70 9.73 9.65
N ILE A 233 5.16 8.87 10.51
CA ILE A 233 5.97 8.19 11.53
C ILE A 233 6.93 7.19 10.86
N SER A 234 6.48 6.43 9.87
CA SER A 234 7.33 5.44 9.18
C SER A 234 8.48 6.09 8.41
N LEU A 235 8.21 7.18 7.66
CA LEU A 235 9.24 7.97 6.99
C LEU A 235 10.19 8.65 7.98
N SER A 236 9.68 9.14 9.11
CA SER A 236 10.52 9.76 10.14
C SER A 236 11.48 8.75 10.77
N ILE A 237 11.00 7.54 11.07
CA ILE A 237 11.85 6.44 11.55
C ILE A 237 12.92 6.12 10.50
N ASN A 238 12.52 5.97 9.23
CA ASN A 238 13.48 5.72 8.16
C ASN A 238 14.55 6.82 8.08
N SER A 239 14.13 8.08 8.05
CA SER A 239 15.02 9.25 7.93
C SER A 239 16.00 9.37 9.12
N ILE A 240 15.50 9.24 10.34
CA ILE A 240 16.30 9.35 11.56
C ILE A 240 17.36 8.25 11.62
N PHE A 241 16.96 6.98 11.39
CA PHE A 241 17.91 5.87 11.44
C PHE A 241 18.86 5.83 10.25
N SER A 242 18.43 6.26 9.07
CA SER A 242 19.31 6.44 7.91
C SER A 242 20.37 7.51 8.20
N PHE A 243 19.96 8.67 8.72
CA PHE A 243 20.88 9.73 9.14
C PHE A 243 21.88 9.25 10.20
N PHE A 244 21.41 8.61 11.28
CA PHE A 244 22.29 8.06 12.30
C PHE A 244 23.23 6.98 11.76
N SER A 245 22.78 6.14 10.81
CA SER A 245 23.62 5.09 10.22
C SER A 245 24.88 5.65 9.55
N SER A 246 24.86 6.89 9.06
CA SER A 246 26.03 7.53 8.44
C SER A 246 27.16 7.80 9.46
N PHE A 247 26.84 8.08 10.72
CA PHE A 247 27.82 8.41 11.77
C PHE A 247 28.33 7.18 12.54
N VAL A 248 27.63 6.04 12.43
CA VAL A 248 27.94 4.85 13.21
C VAL A 248 29.13 4.07 12.62
N GLN A 249 30.20 3.94 13.39
CA GLN A 249 31.42 3.21 12.99
C GLN A 249 31.42 1.73 13.36
N GLY A 250 30.56 1.30 14.29
CA GLY A 250 30.45 -0.10 14.69
C GLY A 250 29.57 -0.89 13.72
N TYR A 251 30.04 -2.04 13.23
CA TYR A 251 29.28 -2.88 12.31
C TYR A 251 27.91 -3.32 12.86
N SER A 252 27.86 -3.80 14.11
CA SER A 252 26.60 -4.25 14.73
C SER A 252 25.59 -3.12 14.94
N THR A 253 26.06 -1.93 15.35
CA THR A 253 25.19 -0.76 15.50
C THR A 253 24.73 -0.25 14.14
N PHE A 254 25.58 -0.32 13.11
CA PHE A 254 25.21 0.02 11.74
C PHE A 254 24.11 -0.91 11.20
N LEU A 255 24.25 -2.22 11.41
CA LEU A 255 23.21 -3.21 11.11
C LEU A 255 21.91 -2.90 11.83
N PHE A 256 21.97 -2.54 13.11
CA PHE A 256 20.78 -2.21 13.90
C PHE A 256 20.06 -0.96 13.37
N CYS A 257 20.80 0.11 13.02
CA CYS A 257 20.21 1.28 12.37
C CYS A 257 19.56 0.91 11.03
N ARG A 258 20.18 0.02 10.24
CA ARG A 258 19.62 -0.45 8.96
C ARG A 258 18.39 -1.31 9.12
N LEU A 259 18.34 -2.15 10.15
CA LEU A 259 17.15 -2.90 10.51
C LEU A 259 15.97 -1.95 10.78
N LEU A 260 16.18 -0.92 11.61
CA LEU A 260 15.12 0.02 11.98
C LEU A 260 14.70 0.94 10.83
N SER A 261 15.63 1.36 9.98
CA SER A 261 15.30 2.05 8.72
C SER A 261 14.46 1.15 7.81
N GLY A 262 14.83 -0.14 7.66
CA GLY A 262 14.04 -1.14 6.93
C GLY A 262 12.62 -1.31 7.49
N VAL A 263 12.44 -1.28 8.82
CA VAL A 263 11.11 -1.29 9.45
C VAL A 263 10.27 -0.09 9.01
N GLY A 264 10.85 1.11 8.85
CA GLY A 264 10.15 2.27 8.31
C GLY A 264 9.68 2.06 6.86
N ILE A 265 10.58 1.59 6.00
CA ILE A 265 10.32 1.35 4.56
C ILE A 265 9.22 0.30 4.35
N GLY A 266 9.18 -0.73 5.20
CA GLY A 266 8.18 -1.80 5.08
C GLY A 266 6.72 -1.33 5.18
N GLY A 267 6.49 -0.24 5.91
CA GLY A 267 5.16 0.35 6.07
C GLY A 267 4.83 1.45 5.09
N SER A 268 5.81 2.28 4.74
CA SER A 268 5.58 3.44 3.87
C SER A 268 5.05 3.04 2.49
N ILE A 269 5.59 1.97 1.88
CA ILE A 269 5.20 1.52 0.53
C ILE A 269 3.70 1.21 0.43
N PRO A 270 3.12 0.25 1.20
CA PRO A 270 1.70 -0.05 1.09
C PRO A 270 0.81 1.13 1.51
N ILE A 271 1.22 1.91 2.51
CA ILE A 271 0.45 3.06 2.98
C ILE A 271 0.36 4.13 1.89
N VAL A 272 1.45 4.40 1.16
CA VAL A 272 1.46 5.37 0.05
C VAL A 272 0.42 4.99 -1.02
N PHE A 273 0.37 3.72 -1.42
CA PHE A 273 -0.61 3.26 -2.41
C PHE A 273 -2.05 3.34 -1.90
N SER A 274 -2.29 2.89 -0.67
CA SER A 274 -3.62 2.97 -0.05
C SER A 274 -4.08 4.43 0.07
N TYR A 275 -3.24 5.29 0.64
CA TYR A 275 -3.53 6.71 0.82
C TYR A 275 -3.79 7.42 -0.50
N TYR A 276 -2.97 7.19 -1.54
CA TYR A 276 -3.22 7.81 -2.84
C TYR A 276 -4.52 7.32 -3.48
N SER A 277 -4.81 6.02 -3.33
CA SER A 277 -5.98 5.40 -3.92
C SER A 277 -7.30 5.88 -3.32
N GLU A 278 -7.29 6.33 -2.07
CA GLU A 278 -8.47 6.86 -1.39
C GLU A 278 -8.87 8.25 -1.94
N PHE A 279 -7.97 8.99 -2.58
CA PHE A 279 -8.26 10.29 -3.21
C PHE A 279 -8.50 10.22 -4.73
N LEU A 280 -8.49 9.02 -5.31
CA LEU A 280 -8.63 8.79 -6.76
C LEU A 280 -9.94 8.10 -7.10
N SER A 281 -10.66 8.61 -8.10
CA SER A 281 -11.84 7.95 -8.65
C SER A 281 -11.47 6.64 -9.36
N GLN A 282 -12.36 5.66 -9.28
CA GLN A 282 -12.17 4.30 -9.81
C GLN A 282 -11.64 4.24 -11.26
N GLU A 283 -12.14 5.09 -12.16
CA GLU A 283 -11.77 5.08 -13.58
C GLU A 283 -10.28 5.40 -13.83
N LYS A 284 -9.71 6.33 -13.04
CA LYS A 284 -8.35 6.83 -13.22
C LYS A 284 -7.35 6.25 -12.22
N ARG A 285 -7.85 5.55 -11.20
CA ARG A 285 -7.05 5.00 -10.11
C ARG A 285 -5.91 4.11 -10.62
N GLY A 286 -6.18 3.19 -11.54
CA GLY A 286 -5.15 2.27 -12.05
C GLY A 286 -4.00 2.96 -12.81
N GLU A 287 -4.33 3.94 -13.65
CA GLU A 287 -3.34 4.71 -14.42
C GLU A 287 -2.43 5.53 -13.49
N HIS A 288 -3.04 6.27 -12.57
CA HIS A 288 -2.31 7.14 -11.65
C HIS A 288 -1.46 6.35 -10.63
N LEU A 289 -1.95 5.22 -10.12
CA LEU A 289 -1.14 4.33 -9.27
C LEU A 289 0.06 3.77 -10.03
N SER A 290 -0.11 3.42 -11.31
CA SER A 290 0.99 2.94 -12.15
C SER A 290 2.02 4.04 -12.39
N TRP A 291 1.59 5.28 -12.61
CA TRP A 291 2.49 6.42 -12.73
C TRP A 291 3.23 6.73 -11.42
N LEU A 292 2.61 6.45 -10.28
CA LEU A 292 3.25 6.67 -8.98
C LEU A 292 4.48 5.77 -8.84
N CYS A 293 4.39 4.50 -9.29
CA CYS A 293 5.52 3.56 -9.28
C CYS A 293 6.76 4.07 -10.05
N MET A 294 6.62 5.01 -11.00
CA MET A 294 7.78 5.57 -11.70
C MET A 294 8.74 6.30 -10.76
N PHE A 295 8.23 6.90 -9.68
CA PHE A 295 9.05 7.59 -8.69
C PHE A 295 10.04 6.68 -7.97
N TRP A 296 9.70 5.39 -7.82
CA TRP A 296 10.63 4.39 -7.30
C TRP A 296 11.90 4.30 -8.15
N MET A 297 11.73 4.22 -9.47
CA MET A 297 12.84 4.13 -10.41
C MET A 297 13.61 5.45 -10.49
N ILE A 298 12.92 6.59 -10.38
CA ILE A 298 13.56 7.91 -10.24
C ILE A 298 14.46 7.93 -9.01
N GLY A 299 14.02 7.33 -7.89
CA GLY A 299 14.84 7.14 -6.69
C GLY A 299 16.11 6.32 -6.97
N GLY A 300 15.99 5.20 -7.69
CA GLY A 300 17.15 4.40 -8.10
C GLY A 300 18.13 5.16 -8.99
N ILE A 301 17.64 5.96 -9.93
CA ILE A 301 18.47 6.82 -10.79
C ILE A 301 19.17 7.89 -9.95
N TYR A 302 18.46 8.54 -9.03
CA TYR A 302 19.03 9.50 -8.10
C TYR A 302 20.14 8.87 -7.24
N ALA A 303 19.89 7.71 -6.64
CA ALA A 303 20.88 6.99 -5.84
C ALA A 303 22.13 6.65 -6.68
N SER A 304 21.95 6.19 -7.92
CA SER A 304 23.05 5.87 -8.84
C SER A 304 23.86 7.12 -9.22
N ALA A 305 23.19 8.22 -9.53
CA ALA A 305 23.84 9.50 -9.88
C ALA A 305 24.63 10.07 -8.69
N MET A 306 24.07 10.01 -7.48
CA MET A 306 24.75 10.45 -6.25
C MET A 306 25.91 9.53 -5.88
N ALA A 307 25.76 8.22 -6.07
CA ALA A 307 26.85 7.26 -5.88
C ALA A 307 28.02 7.56 -6.83
N TRP A 308 27.73 7.79 -8.11
CA TRP A 308 28.73 8.15 -9.11
C TRP A 308 29.39 9.51 -8.83
N ALA A 309 28.66 10.49 -8.31
CA ALA A 309 29.22 11.80 -7.98
C ALA A 309 30.10 11.77 -6.72
N ILE A 310 29.78 10.95 -5.71
CA ILE A 310 30.41 11.03 -4.38
C ILE A 310 31.47 9.96 -4.17
N ILE A 311 31.21 8.70 -4.56
CA ILE A 311 32.07 7.55 -4.25
C ILE A 311 33.46 7.60 -4.93
N PRO A 312 33.62 8.01 -6.21
CA PRO A 312 34.93 7.95 -6.88
C PRO A 312 35.93 9.01 -6.38
N HIS A 313 35.50 10.02 -5.64
CA HIS A 313 36.40 10.97 -4.99
C HIS A 313 37.00 10.35 -3.71
N TYR A 314 38.00 9.49 -3.91
CA TYR A 314 38.77 8.81 -2.86
C TYR A 314 39.49 9.76 -1.87
N GLY A 315 39.51 11.07 -2.12
CA GLY A 315 40.21 12.08 -1.33
C GLY A 315 39.35 12.89 -0.33
N TRP A 316 38.03 12.70 -0.28
CA TRP A 316 37.12 13.44 0.62
C TRP A 316 36.85 12.69 1.94
N SER A 317 37.85 11.99 2.48
CA SER A 317 37.74 11.44 3.84
C SER A 317 38.06 12.54 4.86
N PHE A 318 37.05 13.11 5.50
CA PHE A 318 37.28 14.00 6.63
C PHE A 318 37.62 13.17 7.87
N GLN A 319 38.84 13.33 8.39
CA GLN A 319 39.25 12.78 9.68
C GLN A 319 39.02 13.81 10.77
N MET A 320 38.02 13.58 11.63
CA MET A 320 37.79 14.40 12.82
C MET A 320 38.56 13.77 13.99
N GLY A 321 39.88 14.03 14.06
CA GLY A 321 40.77 13.43 15.06
C GLY A 321 41.23 12.00 14.72
N SER A 322 41.85 11.31 15.68
CA SER A 322 42.44 9.96 15.47
C SER A 322 41.43 8.80 15.48
N ALA A 323 40.17 9.06 15.88
CA ALA A 323 39.14 8.04 16.07
C ALA A 323 38.04 8.07 14.99
N TYR A 324 37.73 9.23 14.40
CA TYR A 324 36.62 9.37 13.47
C TYR A 324 37.06 9.48 12.01
N GLN A 325 36.98 8.36 11.28
CA GLN A 325 37.18 8.26 9.83
C GLN A 325 35.82 8.43 9.11
N PHE A 326 35.60 9.58 8.47
CA PHE A 326 34.38 9.81 7.68
C PHE A 326 34.65 9.55 6.19
N HIS A 327 34.35 8.34 5.73
CA HIS A 327 34.55 7.96 4.32
C HIS A 327 33.46 8.50 3.39
N SER A 328 33.78 8.65 2.10
CA SER A 328 32.87 9.19 1.06
C SER A 328 31.52 8.45 0.98
N TRP A 329 31.50 7.14 1.27
CA TRP A 329 30.26 6.35 1.28
C TRP A 329 29.28 6.74 2.41
N ARG A 330 29.76 7.31 3.52
CA ARG A 330 28.92 7.81 4.62
C ARG A 330 28.26 9.13 4.25
N VAL A 331 28.98 10.00 3.53
CA VAL A 331 28.42 11.21 2.91
C VAL A 331 27.30 10.83 1.93
N PHE A 332 27.53 9.81 1.11
CA PHE A 332 26.51 9.30 0.19
C PHE A 332 25.23 8.87 0.90
N VAL A 333 25.33 8.08 1.98
CA VAL A 333 24.17 7.71 2.82
C VAL A 333 23.44 8.93 3.36
N LEU A 334 24.17 9.95 3.81
CA LEU A 334 23.57 11.18 4.33
C LEU A 334 22.81 11.97 3.25
N VAL A 335 23.37 12.08 2.04
CA VAL A 335 22.71 12.74 0.89
C VAL A 335 21.46 11.97 0.44
N CYS A 336 21.47 10.65 0.62
CA CYS A 336 20.32 9.80 0.33
C CYS A 336 19.16 9.95 1.31
N ALA A 337 19.40 10.44 2.53
CA ALA A 337 18.34 10.79 3.46
C ALA A 337 17.58 12.09 3.06
N PHE A 338 18.13 12.95 2.19
CA PHE A 338 17.54 14.24 1.86
C PHE A 338 16.13 14.17 1.22
N PRO A 339 15.87 13.29 0.22
CA PRO A 339 14.51 13.09 -0.31
C PRO A 339 13.49 12.68 0.76
N SER A 340 13.90 11.89 1.76
CA SER A 340 13.01 11.48 2.87
C SER A 340 12.58 12.68 3.72
N VAL A 341 13.51 13.60 4.02
CA VAL A 341 13.23 14.81 4.80
C VAL A 341 12.32 15.75 4.01
N ALA A 342 12.56 15.89 2.70
CA ALA A 342 11.71 16.66 1.81
C ALA A 342 10.28 16.08 1.74
N ALA A 343 10.14 14.75 1.68
CA ALA A 343 8.84 14.08 1.69
C ALA A 343 8.09 14.29 3.02
N ILE A 344 8.78 14.19 4.17
CA ILE A 344 8.18 14.47 5.49
C ILE A 344 7.67 15.91 5.57
N ALA A 345 8.48 16.88 5.13
CA ALA A 345 8.07 18.28 5.10
C ALA A 345 6.84 18.52 4.22
N ALA A 346 6.79 17.88 3.05
CA ALA A 346 5.67 17.99 2.12
C ALA A 346 4.38 17.30 2.64
N LEU A 347 4.51 16.15 3.31
CA LEU A 347 3.38 15.41 3.89
C LEU A 347 2.73 16.14 5.07
N ASN A 348 3.46 16.99 5.78
CA ASN A 348 2.87 17.83 6.83
C ASN A 348 1.79 18.79 6.29
N ALA A 349 1.89 19.20 5.02
CA ALA A 349 0.90 20.08 4.38
C ALA A 349 -0.34 19.35 3.85
N MET A 350 -0.34 18.02 3.82
CA MET A 350 -1.46 17.23 3.29
C MET A 350 -2.48 16.86 4.38
N PRO A 351 -3.78 16.76 4.07
CA PRO A 351 -4.80 16.31 5.02
C PRO A 351 -4.78 14.78 5.21
N GLU A 352 -5.40 14.27 6.27
CA GLU A 352 -5.58 12.83 6.45
C GLU A 352 -6.63 12.27 5.46
N SER A 353 -6.73 10.95 5.30
CA SER A 353 -7.68 10.36 4.36
C SER A 353 -9.14 10.59 4.78
N PRO A 354 -10.02 11.06 3.88
CA PRO A 354 -11.43 11.23 4.18
C PRO A 354 -12.13 9.88 4.40
N ARG A 355 -11.73 8.82 3.69
CA ARG A 355 -12.27 7.47 3.91
C ARG A 355 -12.00 6.97 5.33
N PHE A 356 -10.79 7.21 5.85
CA PHE A 356 -10.44 6.84 7.22
C PHE A 356 -11.33 7.55 8.25
N TYR A 357 -11.64 8.82 8.05
CA TYR A 357 -12.54 9.54 8.96
C TYR A 357 -13.98 9.05 8.91
N LEU A 358 -14.48 8.71 7.72
CA LEU A 358 -15.81 8.12 7.56
C LEU A 358 -15.90 6.73 8.20
N GLU A 359 -14.85 5.91 8.07
CA GLU A 359 -14.75 4.60 8.71
C GLU A 359 -14.68 4.71 10.26
N ASN A 360 -14.14 5.80 10.78
CA ASN A 360 -14.05 6.09 12.23
C ASN A 360 -15.24 6.88 12.79
N GLY A 361 -16.30 7.10 12.01
CA GLY A 361 -17.48 7.86 12.45
C GLY A 361 -17.24 9.38 12.64
N LYS A 362 -16.10 9.90 12.19
CA LYS A 362 -15.77 11.33 12.25
C LYS A 362 -16.25 12.06 10.99
N HIS A 363 -17.57 12.23 10.89
CA HIS A 363 -18.22 12.75 9.68
C HIS A 363 -17.79 14.17 9.32
N ASP A 364 -17.73 15.07 10.29
CA ASP A 364 -17.38 16.47 10.05
C ASP A 364 -15.95 16.62 9.52
N GLU A 365 -14.99 15.88 10.09
CA GLU A 365 -13.59 15.89 9.66
C GLU A 365 -13.44 15.32 8.23
N GLY A 366 -14.11 14.20 7.93
CA GLY A 366 -14.11 13.60 6.59
C GLY A 366 -14.75 14.53 5.55
N TRP A 367 -15.88 15.15 5.90
CA TRP A 367 -16.59 16.09 5.04
C TRP A 367 -15.79 17.36 4.75
N MET A 368 -15.15 17.94 5.77
CA MET A 368 -14.27 19.11 5.60
C MET A 368 -13.15 18.85 4.59
N ILE A 369 -12.57 17.65 4.61
CA ILE A 369 -11.50 17.29 3.68
C ILE A 369 -12.04 17.09 2.27
N LEU A 370 -13.18 16.41 2.11
CA LEU A 370 -13.83 16.27 0.80
C LEU A 370 -14.18 17.65 0.21
N LYS A 371 -14.68 18.57 1.04
CA LYS A 371 -14.90 19.98 0.67
C LYS A 371 -13.61 20.67 0.25
N GLN A 372 -12.55 20.53 1.03
CA GLN A 372 -11.24 21.10 0.68
C GLN A 372 -10.73 20.57 -0.68
N VAL A 373 -10.89 19.28 -0.96
CA VAL A 373 -10.49 18.66 -2.23
C VAL A 373 -11.34 19.20 -3.38
N HIS A 374 -12.66 19.21 -3.23
CA HIS A 374 -13.60 19.75 -4.20
C HIS A 374 -13.29 21.22 -4.52
N ASP A 375 -13.18 22.08 -3.50
CA ASP A 375 -12.97 23.51 -3.65
C ASP A 375 -11.62 23.81 -4.31
N THR A 376 -10.57 23.06 -3.95
CA THR A 376 -9.24 23.16 -4.60
C THR A 376 -9.32 22.79 -6.08
N ASN A 377 -10.11 21.78 -6.43
CA ASN A 377 -10.27 21.31 -7.80
C ASN A 377 -11.18 22.21 -8.65
N MET A 378 -12.26 22.74 -8.08
CA MET A 378 -13.18 23.64 -8.77
C MET A 378 -12.60 25.05 -8.94
N ARG A 379 -11.90 25.58 -7.92
CA ARG A 379 -11.13 26.82 -8.02
C ARG A 379 -10.05 26.73 -9.11
N ALA A 380 -9.45 25.56 -9.29
CA ALA A 380 -8.50 25.33 -10.37
C ALA A 380 -9.12 25.34 -11.77
N LYS A 381 -10.38 24.91 -11.90
CA LYS A 381 -11.13 24.84 -13.16
C LYS A 381 -11.92 26.12 -13.49
N GLY A 382 -12.01 27.07 -12.55
CA GLY A 382 -12.67 28.36 -12.76
C GLY A 382 -14.20 28.30 -12.72
N TYR A 383 -14.79 27.21 -12.24
CA TYR A 383 -16.24 27.12 -12.02
C TYR A 383 -16.61 27.70 -10.64
N PRO A 384 -17.75 28.41 -10.51
CA PRO A 384 -18.25 28.86 -9.21
C PRO A 384 -18.57 27.64 -8.34
N GLU A 385 -18.37 27.79 -7.03
CA GLU A 385 -18.55 26.77 -5.99
C GLU A 385 -19.89 26.04 -6.17
N ARG A 386 -19.85 24.81 -6.73
CA ARG A 386 -21.03 23.94 -6.74
C ARG A 386 -21.20 23.38 -5.34
N VAL A 387 -22.40 23.55 -4.78
CA VAL A 387 -22.79 22.92 -3.52
C VAL A 387 -22.87 21.41 -3.76
N PHE A 388 -22.36 20.63 -2.82
CA PHE A 388 -22.42 19.17 -2.85
C PHE A 388 -23.83 18.65 -3.11
N THR A 389 -23.97 17.65 -3.97
CA THR A 389 -25.26 16.99 -4.24
C THR A 389 -25.65 16.01 -3.13
N VAL A 390 -24.68 15.51 -2.36
CA VAL A 390 -24.90 14.52 -1.30
C VAL A 390 -24.64 15.15 0.07
N THR A 391 -25.69 15.49 0.81
CA THR A 391 -25.57 16.20 2.10
C THR A 391 -25.41 15.30 3.33
N THR A 392 -25.65 13.98 3.19
CA THR A 392 -25.73 13.09 4.35
C THR A 392 -25.13 11.72 4.01
N ILE A 393 -24.01 11.39 4.65
CA ILE A 393 -23.35 10.09 4.54
C ILE A 393 -23.87 9.20 5.68
N LYS A 394 -24.40 8.01 5.35
CA LYS A 394 -24.92 7.06 6.34
C LYS A 394 -23.76 6.49 7.16
N THR A 395 -23.90 6.48 8.48
CA THR A 395 -22.82 6.15 9.42
C THR A 395 -22.79 4.65 9.69
N VAL A 396 -21.63 4.00 9.62
CA VAL A 396 -21.48 2.66 10.21
C VAL A 396 -21.37 2.83 11.72
N LYS A 397 -22.39 2.38 12.48
CA LYS A 397 -22.34 2.39 13.95
C LYS A 397 -21.16 1.54 14.42
N GLN A 398 -20.15 2.18 14.98
CA GLN A 398 -19.08 1.48 15.69
C GLN A 398 -19.69 0.95 16.99
N MET A 399 -19.49 -0.33 17.32
CA MET A 399 -19.66 -0.73 18.71
C MET A 399 -18.64 0.09 19.48
N ASP A 400 -19.14 0.81 20.49
CA ASP A 400 -18.34 1.59 21.42
C ASP A 400 -17.01 0.90 21.68
N GLU A 401 -15.94 1.68 21.60
CA GLU A 401 -14.60 1.30 22.00
C GLU A 401 -14.68 0.86 23.47
N LEU A 402 -15.04 -0.41 23.68
CA LEU A 402 -15.07 -1.02 24.98
C LEU A 402 -13.66 -0.84 25.52
N VAL A 403 -13.58 -0.16 26.66
CA VAL A 403 -12.38 0.30 27.35
C VAL A 403 -12.11 1.81 27.18
N ASP A 404 -13.11 2.63 27.47
CA ASP A 404 -12.89 3.82 28.30
C ASP A 404 -12.35 3.32 29.66
N THR A 405 -11.04 3.04 29.70
CA THR A 405 -10.41 2.55 30.93
C THR A 405 -10.49 3.71 31.90
N GLY A 406 -11.25 3.53 32.98
CA GLY A 406 -11.29 4.46 34.09
C GLY A 406 -9.90 5.03 34.39
N THR A 407 -9.88 6.32 34.70
CA THR A 407 -8.71 7.16 34.93
C THR A 407 -7.74 6.62 36.00
N ASP A 408 -8.10 5.55 36.72
CA ASP A 408 -7.36 4.92 37.83
C ASP A 408 -6.47 3.71 37.50
N THR A 409 -6.33 3.29 36.24
CA THR A 409 -5.42 2.18 35.90
C THR A 409 -3.96 2.63 35.70
N PRO A 410 -2.96 1.87 36.20
CA PRO A 410 -1.54 2.20 36.01
C PRO A 410 -1.17 2.22 34.52
N VAL A 411 -0.34 3.20 34.13
CA VAL A 411 0.04 3.49 32.74
C VAL A 411 0.53 2.25 31.98
N TRP A 412 1.28 1.37 32.65
CA TRP A 412 1.77 0.12 32.04
C TRP A 412 0.65 -0.86 31.67
N GLN A 413 -0.42 -0.96 32.47
CA GLN A 413 -1.58 -1.81 32.14
C GLN A 413 -2.35 -1.24 30.93
N ARG A 414 -2.46 0.08 30.81
CA ARG A 414 -3.08 0.73 29.62
C ARG A 414 -2.31 0.45 28.35
N TYR A 415 -0.98 0.58 28.39
CA TYR A 415 -0.13 0.23 27.24
C TYR A 415 -0.26 -1.24 26.87
N ARG A 416 -0.29 -2.14 27.87
CA ARG A 416 -0.48 -3.57 27.63
C ARG A 416 -1.84 -3.88 27.00
N LEU A 417 -2.92 -3.27 27.49
CA LEU A 417 -4.27 -3.42 26.93
C LEU A 417 -4.34 -2.88 25.50
N LYS A 418 -3.73 -1.72 25.22
CA LYS A 418 -3.63 -1.19 23.85
C LYS A 418 -2.86 -2.12 22.93
N ILE A 419 -1.72 -2.65 23.35
CA ILE A 419 -0.93 -3.62 22.56
C ILE A 419 -1.73 -4.91 22.33
N MET A 420 -2.43 -5.43 23.35
CA MET A 420 -3.27 -6.61 23.20
C MET A 420 -4.45 -6.36 22.25
N SER A 421 -5.10 -5.19 22.33
CA SER A 421 -6.18 -4.80 21.40
C SER A 421 -5.65 -4.68 19.96
N LEU A 422 -4.47 -4.08 19.77
CA LEU A 422 -3.82 -3.95 18.47
C LEU A 422 -3.46 -5.34 17.91
N SER A 423 -2.88 -6.21 18.73
CA SER A 423 -2.55 -7.58 18.34
C SER A 423 -3.80 -8.38 17.98
N GLN A 424 -4.91 -8.17 18.68
CA GLN A 424 -6.18 -8.83 18.39
C GLN A 424 -6.76 -8.35 17.06
N GLN A 425 -6.70 -7.04 16.80
CA GLN A 425 -7.13 -6.44 15.53
C GLN A 425 -6.28 -6.93 14.36
N ILE A 426 -4.96 -6.97 14.50
CA ILE A 426 -4.03 -7.55 13.52
C ILE A 426 -4.43 -8.98 13.18
N ARG A 427 -4.68 -9.78 14.21
CA ARG A 427 -5.05 -11.18 14.04
C ARG A 427 -6.37 -11.31 13.29
N ASN A 428 -7.37 -10.50 13.63
CA ASN A 428 -8.66 -10.52 12.97
C ASN A 428 -8.56 -10.08 11.50
N ASN A 429 -7.80 -9.02 11.19
CA ASN A 429 -7.58 -8.56 9.82
C ASN A 429 -6.86 -9.62 8.97
N ILE A 430 -5.82 -10.28 9.53
CA ILE A 430 -5.12 -11.38 8.85
C ILE A 430 -6.10 -12.53 8.59
N LEU A 431 -6.88 -12.94 9.58
CA LEU A 431 -7.85 -14.02 9.44
C LEU A 431 -8.94 -13.68 8.41
N ALA A 432 -9.36 -12.41 8.33
CA ALA A 432 -10.30 -11.94 7.32
C ALA A 432 -9.76 -12.10 5.89
N CYS A 433 -8.45 -11.90 5.66
CA CYS A 433 -7.84 -12.17 4.34
C CYS A 433 -7.89 -13.65 3.93
N PHE A 434 -8.05 -14.57 4.88
CA PHE A 434 -8.21 -16.01 4.65
C PHE A 434 -9.67 -16.48 4.73
N SER A 435 -10.63 -15.55 4.76
CA SER A 435 -12.06 -15.87 4.68
C SER A 435 -12.37 -16.61 3.36
N PRO A 436 -13.44 -17.41 3.30
CA PRO A 436 -13.79 -18.19 2.10
C PRO A 436 -13.97 -17.32 0.84
N GLU A 437 -14.35 -16.05 1.01
CA GLU A 437 -14.51 -15.06 -0.05
C GLU A 437 -13.16 -14.62 -0.65
N TYR A 438 -12.16 -14.34 0.20
CA TYR A 438 -10.88 -13.76 -0.24
C TYR A 438 -9.75 -14.77 -0.39
N LYS A 439 -9.85 -15.98 0.18
CA LYS A 439 -8.75 -16.96 0.24
C LYS A 439 -8.09 -17.23 -1.11
N ARG A 440 -8.88 -17.37 -2.19
CA ARG A 440 -8.35 -17.67 -3.53
C ARG A 440 -7.53 -16.51 -4.07
N THR A 441 -8.06 -15.29 -3.93
CA THR A 441 -7.39 -14.05 -4.34
C THR A 441 -6.11 -13.83 -3.54
N THR A 442 -6.16 -14.05 -2.22
CA THR A 442 -4.99 -13.95 -1.33
C THR A 442 -3.87 -14.90 -1.74
N PHE A 443 -4.15 -16.19 -1.95
CA PHE A 443 -3.13 -17.15 -2.40
C PHE A 443 -2.56 -16.82 -3.78
N MET A 444 -3.40 -16.38 -4.73
CA MET A 444 -2.94 -15.96 -6.05
C MET A 444 -2.02 -14.73 -5.97
N LEU A 445 -2.40 -13.71 -5.20
CA LEU A 445 -1.59 -12.51 -4.99
C LEU A 445 -0.27 -12.83 -4.31
N MET A 446 -0.27 -13.69 -3.28
CA MET A 446 0.96 -14.14 -2.62
C MET A 446 1.90 -14.85 -3.60
N ALA A 447 1.39 -15.74 -4.46
CA ALA A 447 2.19 -16.44 -5.46
C ALA A 447 2.79 -15.48 -6.51
N VAL A 448 2.00 -14.51 -6.98
CA VAL A 448 2.45 -13.50 -7.95
C VAL A 448 3.53 -12.61 -7.31
N TRP A 449 3.30 -12.11 -6.11
CA TRP A 449 4.28 -11.25 -5.42
C TRP A 449 5.54 -11.99 -5.04
N PHE A 450 5.44 -13.25 -4.62
CA PHE A 450 6.59 -14.09 -4.30
C PHE A 450 7.45 -14.34 -5.54
N THR A 451 6.83 -14.76 -6.66
CA THR A 451 7.56 -15.03 -7.91
C THR A 451 8.19 -13.75 -8.48
N MET A 452 7.45 -12.64 -8.48
CA MET A 452 7.96 -11.33 -8.90
C MET A 452 9.15 -10.87 -8.04
N SER A 453 9.05 -10.97 -6.73
CA SER A 453 10.12 -10.57 -5.80
C SER A 453 11.34 -11.47 -5.91
N PHE A 454 11.13 -12.78 -6.00
CA PHE A 454 12.21 -13.75 -6.18
C PHE A 454 12.97 -13.51 -7.49
N SER A 455 12.27 -13.29 -8.59
CA SER A 455 12.91 -12.97 -9.87
C SER A 455 13.62 -11.62 -9.85
N TYR A 456 12.96 -10.55 -9.37
CA TYR A 456 13.53 -9.20 -9.41
C TYR A 456 14.75 -9.07 -8.50
N TYR A 457 14.60 -9.35 -7.20
CA TYR A 457 15.69 -9.20 -6.24
C TYR A 457 16.75 -10.31 -6.40
N GLY A 458 16.32 -11.54 -6.73
CA GLY A 458 17.23 -12.65 -6.98
C GLY A 458 18.16 -12.38 -8.17
N LEU A 459 17.62 -11.91 -9.30
CA LEU A 459 18.45 -11.54 -10.46
C LEU A 459 19.35 -10.34 -10.16
N THR A 460 18.86 -9.34 -9.43
CA THR A 460 19.63 -8.14 -9.09
C THR A 460 20.85 -8.46 -8.23
N VAL A 461 20.74 -9.41 -7.31
CA VAL A 461 21.87 -9.88 -6.48
C VAL A 461 22.77 -10.86 -7.23
N TRP A 462 22.19 -11.77 -8.01
CA TRP A 462 22.93 -12.83 -8.71
C TRP A 462 23.75 -12.31 -9.89
N PHE A 463 23.24 -11.31 -10.62
CA PHE A 463 23.85 -10.84 -11.87
C PHE A 463 25.27 -10.25 -11.68
N PRO A 464 25.54 -9.35 -10.70
CA PRO A 464 26.89 -8.85 -10.44
C PRO A 464 27.89 -9.95 -10.03
N ASP A 465 27.45 -10.93 -9.23
CA ASP A 465 28.31 -12.03 -8.79
C ASP A 465 28.65 -12.99 -9.93
N MET A 466 27.69 -13.25 -10.82
CA MET A 466 27.93 -14.03 -12.04
C MET A 466 28.95 -13.32 -12.96
N ILE A 467 28.83 -12.00 -13.15
CA ILE A 467 29.82 -11.23 -13.92
C ILE A 467 31.21 -11.32 -13.29
N LYS A 468 31.32 -11.15 -11.97
CA LYS A 468 32.60 -11.29 -11.26
C LYS A 468 33.17 -12.70 -11.41
N TYR A 469 32.34 -13.73 -11.33
CA TYR A 469 32.76 -15.11 -11.52
C TYR A 469 33.31 -15.34 -12.93
N ILE A 470 32.62 -14.86 -13.97
CA ILE A 470 33.06 -14.97 -15.36
C ILE A 470 34.38 -14.20 -15.57
N GLN A 471 34.48 -12.98 -15.04
CA GLN A 471 35.72 -12.18 -15.09
C GLN A 471 36.89 -12.90 -14.41
N LYS A 472 36.64 -13.52 -13.25
CA LYS A 472 37.65 -14.31 -12.52
C LYS A 472 38.08 -15.54 -13.32
N GLN A 473 37.14 -16.28 -13.92
CA GLN A 473 37.47 -17.40 -14.79
C GLN A 473 38.28 -16.95 -16.01
N GLU A 474 37.91 -15.84 -16.64
CA GLU A 474 38.64 -15.29 -17.78
C GLU A 474 40.06 -14.88 -17.37
N TYR A 475 40.22 -14.23 -16.22
CA TYR A 475 41.51 -13.91 -15.62
C TYR A 475 42.36 -15.16 -15.36
N GLU A 476 41.81 -16.20 -14.71
CA GLU A 476 42.49 -17.47 -14.44
C GLU A 476 42.88 -18.19 -15.73
N SER A 477 42.00 -18.20 -16.75
CA SER A 477 42.27 -18.84 -18.05
C SER A 477 43.44 -18.17 -18.82
N ARG A 478 43.63 -16.86 -18.62
CA ARG A 478 44.73 -16.08 -19.21
C ARG A 478 45.99 -16.13 -18.36
N THR A 479 45.94 -16.73 -17.17
CA THR A 479 47.07 -16.80 -16.23
C THR A 479 48.05 -17.90 -16.61
N LYS A 480 49.29 -17.54 -16.97
CA LYS A 480 50.37 -18.48 -17.26
C LYS A 480 51.19 -18.76 -15.99
N THR A 481 51.33 -20.03 -15.62
CA THR A 481 52.19 -20.43 -14.49
C THR A 481 53.53 -20.93 -15.00
N LEU A 482 54.60 -20.23 -14.68
CA LEU A 482 55.97 -20.55 -15.08
C LEU A 482 56.72 -21.05 -13.84
N THR A 483 57.26 -22.27 -13.90
CA THR A 483 57.88 -22.94 -12.74
C THR A 483 59.35 -23.24 -13.01
N LYS A 484 60.26 -22.80 -12.13
CA LYS A 484 61.73 -22.95 -12.22
C LYS A 484 62.39 -22.23 -13.40
N GLU A 485 61.88 -21.07 -13.82
CA GLU A 485 62.56 -20.26 -14.83
C GLU A 485 63.82 -19.57 -14.27
N GLN A 486 64.93 -19.63 -15.00
CA GLN A 486 66.07 -18.75 -14.77
C GLN A 486 66.07 -17.66 -15.84
N VAL A 487 65.79 -16.43 -15.44
CA VAL A 487 65.73 -15.28 -16.37
C VAL A 487 66.82 -14.30 -15.97
N GLY A 488 67.67 -13.90 -16.91
CA GLY A 488 68.58 -12.81 -16.61
C GLY A 488 69.11 -12.03 -17.78
N HIS A 489 69.60 -10.84 -17.48
CA HIS A 489 69.95 -9.80 -18.45
C HIS A 489 68.79 -9.40 -19.39
N VAL A 490 67.55 -9.45 -18.91
CA VAL A 490 66.36 -9.05 -19.66
C VAL A 490 65.79 -7.76 -19.05
N THR A 491 65.34 -6.85 -19.91
CA THR A 491 64.56 -5.68 -19.50
C THR A 491 63.12 -5.88 -19.91
N PHE A 492 62.20 -5.86 -18.94
CA PHE A 492 60.78 -6.08 -19.23
C PHE A 492 60.13 -4.78 -19.74
N ASN A 493 59.94 -4.67 -21.06
CA ASN A 493 59.24 -3.54 -21.70
C ASN A 493 57.72 -3.77 -21.86
N PHE A 494 57.17 -4.82 -21.25
CA PHE A 494 55.75 -5.21 -21.35
C PHE A 494 55.17 -5.58 -19.98
N THR A 495 53.84 -5.60 -19.87
CA THR A 495 53.14 -5.92 -18.62
C THR A 495 53.26 -7.41 -18.29
N LEU A 496 53.73 -7.72 -17.07
CA LEU A 496 53.78 -9.08 -16.51
C LEU A 496 52.44 -9.51 -15.89
N GLU A 497 51.34 -8.84 -16.23
CA GLU A 497 50.01 -9.18 -15.76
C GLU A 497 49.65 -10.62 -16.16
N ASN A 498 48.99 -11.35 -15.25
CA ASN A 498 48.59 -12.75 -15.43
C ASN A 498 49.74 -13.75 -15.59
N GLN A 499 50.93 -13.47 -15.02
CA GLN A 499 52.01 -14.47 -14.94
C GLN A 499 52.32 -14.82 -13.48
N VAL A 500 52.29 -16.12 -13.17
CA VAL A 500 52.63 -16.64 -11.84
C VAL A 500 53.95 -17.40 -11.93
N HIS A 501 55.01 -16.80 -11.40
CA HIS A 501 56.35 -17.36 -11.39
C HIS A 501 56.61 -18.13 -10.08
N ARG A 502 56.83 -19.44 -10.14
CA ARG A 502 57.11 -20.28 -8.96
C ARG A 502 58.53 -20.84 -9.03
N GLN A 503 59.32 -20.66 -7.96
CA GLN A 503 60.71 -21.16 -7.86
C GLN A 503 61.66 -20.64 -8.97
N GLY A 504 61.41 -19.46 -9.54
CA GLY A 504 62.29 -18.86 -10.56
C GLY A 504 63.48 -18.10 -9.95
N HIS A 505 64.62 -18.08 -10.65
CA HIS A 505 65.78 -17.26 -10.31
C HIS A 505 65.95 -16.14 -11.34
N PHE A 506 65.80 -14.90 -10.90
CA PHE A 506 65.99 -13.71 -11.74
C PHE A 506 67.38 -13.11 -11.47
N PHE A 507 68.22 -12.94 -12.49
CA PHE A 507 69.56 -12.36 -12.34
C PHE A 507 69.78 -11.17 -13.28
N ASN A 508 70.16 -10.00 -12.73
CA ASN A 508 70.46 -8.79 -13.52
C ASN A 508 69.33 -8.39 -14.49
N VAL A 509 68.10 -8.38 -13.99
CA VAL A 509 66.87 -7.99 -14.72
C VAL A 509 66.58 -6.52 -14.43
N LYS A 510 66.16 -5.75 -15.43
CA LYS A 510 65.87 -4.31 -15.32
C LYS A 510 64.43 -3.96 -15.61
#